data_AF-A0A6H1WZU8-F1
#
_entry.id   AF-A0A6H1WZU8-F1
#
_cell.length_a   1.000
_cell.length_b   1.000
_cell.length_c   1.000
_cell.angle_alpha   90.00
_cell.angle_beta   90.00
_cell.angle_gamma   90.00
#
_symmetry.space_group_name_H-M   'P 1'
#
loop_
_entity.id
_entity.type
_entity.pdbx_description
1 polymer ?
#
loop_
_entity_poly.entity_id
_entity_poly.type
_entity_poly.pdbx_seq_one_letter_code
_entity_poly.pdbx_strand_id
1 'polypeptide(L)'
;MKLKDAIEEWLDELDIEKASKETIRAYTNSLKVFSKYMCDSTKLDNIKAIHIKEFAKFNKERGLKIKTQNGHISIISVLYTYLVDEVIVSKNLGYSVKLVNGNDKKEIEVLPKIKLKH
;
A
#
# COMPACT_ATOMS: atom_id res chain seq x y z
N MET A 1 -8.38 17.19 7.39
CA MET A 1 -7.15 16.75 6.73
C MET A 1 -7.46 16.13 5.36
N LYS A 2 -6.66 16.39 4.31
CA LYS A 2 -6.77 15.66 3.04
C LYS A 2 -5.94 14.38 3.10
N LEU A 3 -6.26 13.42 2.24
CA LEU A 3 -5.52 12.17 2.14
C LEU A 3 -4.05 12.40 1.79
N LYS A 4 -3.75 13.33 0.87
CA LYS A 4 -2.37 13.63 0.47
C LYS A 4 -1.56 14.17 1.64
N ASP A 5 -2.12 15.14 2.37
CA ASP A 5 -1.47 15.74 3.55
C ASP A 5 -1.19 14.65 4.61
N ALA A 6 -2.16 13.77 4.86
CA ALA A 6 -2.02 12.64 5.78
C ALA A 6 -0.93 11.64 5.40
N ILE A 7 -0.75 11.41 4.10
CA ILE A 7 0.32 10.55 3.59
C ILE A 7 1.67 11.23 3.79
N GLU A 8 1.78 12.54 3.52
CA GLU A 8 3.03 13.29 3.70
C GLU A 8 3.44 13.31 5.17
N GLU A 9 2.52 13.68 6.08
CA GLU A 9 2.78 13.69 7.52
C GLU A 9 3.21 12.30 8.04
N TRP A 10 2.54 11.22 7.61
CA TRP A 10 2.95 9.87 8.01
C TRP A 10 4.32 9.46 7.48
N LEU A 11 4.69 9.90 6.27
CA LEU A 11 6.01 9.59 5.70
C LEU A 11 7.13 10.34 6.43
N ASP A 12 6.88 11.57 6.91
CA ASP A 12 7.82 12.31 7.75
C ASP A 12 8.01 11.62 9.11
N GLU A 13 6.92 11.15 9.73
CA GLU A 13 6.99 10.37 10.98
C GLU A 13 7.83 9.08 10.80
N LEU A 14 7.64 8.36 9.69
CA LEU A 14 8.46 7.17 9.39
C LEU A 14 9.95 7.49 9.21
N ASP A 15 10.29 8.66 8.68
CA ASP A 15 11.68 9.11 8.58
C ASP A 15 12.28 9.38 9.97
N ILE A 16 11.51 10.01 10.85
CA ILE A 16 11.86 10.26 12.26
C ILE A 16 12.05 8.92 13.01
N GLU A 17 11.18 7.94 12.77
CA GLU A 17 11.27 6.57 13.31
C GLU A 17 12.43 5.74 12.70
N LYS A 18 13.24 6.33 11.81
CA LYS A 18 14.38 5.70 11.13
C LYS A 18 13.99 4.50 10.26
N ALA A 19 12.80 4.54 9.66
CA ALA A 19 12.45 3.58 8.61
C ALA A 19 13.48 3.66 7.47
N SER A 20 13.75 2.52 6.83
CA SER A 20 14.69 2.50 5.71
C SER A 20 14.17 3.32 4.53
N LYS A 21 15.07 4.03 3.83
CA LYS A 21 14.73 4.79 2.61
C LYS A 21 14.00 3.94 1.56
N GLU A 22 14.33 2.66 1.47
CA GLU A 22 13.64 1.72 0.58
C GLU A 22 12.19 1.47 1.02
N THR A 23 11.94 1.33 2.33
CA THR A 23 10.60 1.19 2.91
C THR A 23 9.76 2.43 2.63
N ILE A 24 10.30 3.63 2.95
CA ILE A 24 9.64 4.91 2.69
C ILE A 24 9.28 5.01 1.20
N ARG A 25 10.24 4.73 0.31
CA ARG A 25 10.01 4.74 -1.15
C ARG A 25 8.91 3.76 -1.57
N ALA A 26 8.90 2.55 -1.04
CA ALA A 26 7.87 1.56 -1.36
C ALA A 26 6.47 2.03 -0.91
N TYR A 27 6.38 2.61 0.29
CA TYR A 27 5.14 3.16 0.83
C TYR A 27 4.66 4.37 0.03
N THR A 28 5.54 5.33 -0.26
CA THR A 28 5.23 6.50 -1.09
C THR A 28 4.67 6.08 -2.45
N ASN A 29 5.32 5.12 -3.13
CA ASN A 29 4.86 4.67 -4.44
C ASN A 29 3.46 4.03 -4.37
N SER A 30 3.23 3.20 -3.36
CA SER A 30 1.94 2.54 -3.15
C SER A 30 0.83 3.55 -2.83
N LEU A 31 1.09 4.46 -1.87
CA LEU A 31 0.13 5.45 -1.41
C LEU A 31 -0.14 6.54 -2.46
N LYS A 32 0.83 6.88 -3.31
CA LYS A 32 0.62 7.78 -4.44
C LYS A 32 -0.37 7.20 -5.46
N VAL A 33 -0.31 5.89 -5.71
CA VAL A 33 -1.31 5.21 -6.57
C VAL A 33 -2.69 5.27 -5.95
N PHE A 34 -2.80 5.05 -4.63
CA PHE A 34 -4.06 5.15 -3.91
C PHE A 34 -4.61 6.59 -3.88
N SER A 35 -3.79 7.58 -3.54
CA SER A 35 -4.17 9.01 -3.54
C SER A 35 -4.67 9.47 -4.90
N LYS A 36 -3.95 9.11 -5.97
CA LYS A 36 -4.38 9.41 -7.34
C LYS A 36 -5.71 8.76 -7.70
N TYR A 37 -5.94 7.51 -7.27
CA TYR A 37 -7.22 6.83 -7.48
C TYR A 37 -8.37 7.56 -6.75
N MET A 38 -8.14 8.02 -5.53
CA MET A 38 -9.12 8.74 -4.72
C MET A 38 -9.31 10.20 -5.12
N CYS A 39 -8.51 10.73 -6.05
CA CYS A 39 -8.27 12.16 -6.27
C CYS A 39 -7.50 12.81 -5.10
N ASP A 40 -6.39 13.48 -5.40
CA ASP A 40 -5.46 14.04 -4.39
C ASP A 40 -6.09 15.08 -3.46
N SER A 41 -7.24 15.66 -3.84
CA SER A 41 -7.99 16.63 -3.04
C SER A 41 -8.98 15.99 -2.05
N THR A 42 -9.09 14.66 -2.02
CA THR A 42 -10.05 13.96 -1.18
C THR A 42 -9.75 14.13 0.31
N LYS A 43 -10.79 14.53 1.06
CA LYS A 43 -10.76 14.61 2.52
C LYS A 43 -10.85 13.20 3.11
N LEU A 44 -10.11 12.94 4.19
CA LEU A 44 -10.14 11.64 4.89
C LEU A 44 -11.55 11.23 5.32
N ASP A 45 -12.37 12.19 5.78
CA ASP A 45 -13.76 11.97 6.22
C ASP A 45 -14.67 11.43 5.10
N ASN A 46 -14.35 11.75 3.85
CA ASN A 46 -15.11 11.25 2.69
C ASN A 46 -14.73 9.82 2.32
N ILE A 47 -13.64 9.27 2.87
CA ILE A 47 -13.17 7.93 2.54
C ILE A 47 -13.99 6.91 3.33
N LYS A 48 -14.64 6.00 2.61
CA LYS A 48 -15.42 4.91 3.18
C LYS A 48 -14.78 3.58 2.84
N ALA A 49 -15.13 2.54 3.60
CA ALA A 49 -14.69 1.17 3.34
C ALA A 49 -14.97 0.69 1.91
N ILE A 50 -16.06 1.20 1.28
CA ILE A 50 -16.38 0.87 -0.11
C ILE A 50 -15.28 1.34 -1.07
N HIS A 51 -14.67 2.51 -0.85
CA HIS A 51 -13.61 3.02 -1.71
C HIS A 51 -12.34 2.16 -1.66
N ILE A 52 -12.02 1.59 -0.48
CA ILE A 52 -10.88 0.65 -0.34
C ILE A 52 -11.17 -0.64 -1.11
N LYS A 53 -12.41 -1.13 -1.06
CA LYS A 53 -12.85 -2.32 -1.82
C LYS A 53 -12.85 -2.06 -3.33
N GLU A 54 -13.30 -0.89 -3.76
CA GLU A 54 -13.28 -0.48 -5.17
C GLU A 54 -11.85 -0.33 -5.68
N PHE A 55 -10.95 0.23 -4.88
CA PHE A 55 -9.52 0.27 -5.21
C PHE A 55 -8.90 -1.14 -5.34
N ALA A 56 -9.26 -2.07 -4.44
CA ALA A 56 -8.83 -3.46 -4.55
C ALA A 56 -9.33 -4.11 -5.84
N LYS A 57 -10.62 -3.90 -6.18
CA LYS A 57 -11.25 -4.39 -7.41
C LYS A 57 -10.57 -3.80 -8.66
N PHE A 58 -10.35 -2.49 -8.68
CA PHE A 58 -9.66 -1.77 -9.75
C PHE A 58 -8.28 -2.36 -10.04
N ASN A 59 -7.49 -2.64 -9.01
CA ASN A 59 -6.17 -3.24 -9.15
C ASN A 59 -6.22 -4.70 -9.66
N LYS A 60 -7.24 -5.46 -9.25
CA LYS A 60 -7.49 -6.81 -9.76
C LYS A 60 -7.87 -6.79 -11.24
N GLU A 61 -8.78 -5.90 -11.65
CA GLU A 61 -9.25 -5.78 -13.04
C GLU A 61 -8.12 -5.33 -13.99
N ARG A 62 -7.10 -4.64 -13.47
CA ARG A 62 -5.88 -4.28 -14.19
C ARG A 62 -4.86 -5.42 -14.33
N GLY A 63 -5.14 -6.59 -13.76
CA GLY A 63 -4.25 -7.76 -13.84
C GLY A 63 -2.98 -7.64 -13.01
N LEU A 64 -2.96 -6.81 -11.95
CA LEU A 64 -1.80 -6.79 -11.04
C LEU A 64 -1.62 -8.14 -10.36
N LYS A 65 -0.38 -8.54 -10.07
CA LYS A 65 -0.09 -9.76 -9.30
C LYS A 65 -0.72 -9.69 -7.92
N ILE A 66 -1.15 -10.82 -7.35
CA ILE A 66 -1.82 -10.85 -6.03
C ILE A 66 -0.91 -10.25 -4.96
N LYS A 67 0.40 -10.53 -5.04
CA LYS A 67 1.41 -9.94 -4.14
C LYS A 67 1.36 -8.40 -4.15
N THR A 68 1.24 -7.78 -5.32
CA THR A 68 1.19 -6.32 -5.46
C THR A 68 -0.14 -5.77 -4.94
N GLN A 69 -1.26 -6.43 -5.27
CA GLN A 69 -2.58 -6.05 -4.74
C GLN A 69 -2.58 -6.07 -3.21
N ASN A 70 -2.11 -7.17 -2.61
CA ASN A 70 -2.02 -7.30 -1.15
C ASN A 70 -1.06 -6.26 -0.55
N GLY A 71 0.05 -5.97 -1.23
CA GLY A 71 0.99 -4.93 -0.81
C GLY A 71 0.32 -3.56 -0.70
N HIS A 72 -0.49 -3.18 -1.68
CA HIS A 72 -1.24 -1.93 -1.63
C HIS A 72 -2.21 -1.87 -0.45
N ILE A 73 -3.01 -2.92 -0.24
CA ILE A 73 -3.98 -2.99 0.86
C ILE A 73 -3.28 -3.01 2.23
N SER A 74 -2.16 -3.72 2.35
CA SER A 74 -1.37 -3.75 3.57
C SER A 74 -0.84 -2.36 3.92
N ILE A 75 -0.27 -1.64 2.95
CA ILE A 75 0.26 -0.29 3.19
C ILE A 75 -0.84 0.70 3.56
N ILE A 76 -2.01 0.61 2.91
CA ILE A 76 -3.20 1.40 3.31
C ILE A 76 -3.59 1.08 4.75
N SER A 77 -3.56 -0.19 5.14
CA SER A 77 -3.87 -0.59 6.51
C SER A 77 -2.87 -0.01 7.51
N VAL A 78 -1.56 0.01 7.20
CA VAL A 78 -0.56 0.60 8.09
C VAL A 78 -0.75 2.12 8.21
N LEU A 79 -1.00 2.83 7.10
CA LEU A 79 -1.35 4.26 7.14
C LEU A 79 -2.55 4.50 8.07
N TYR A 80 -3.62 3.73 7.91
CA TYR A 80 -4.81 3.89 8.74
C TYR A 80 -4.58 3.49 10.21
N THR A 81 -3.57 2.69 10.53
CA THR A 81 -3.18 2.44 11.92
C THR A 81 -2.61 3.72 12.53
N TYR A 82 -1.68 4.39 11.84
CA TYR A 82 -1.17 5.70 12.26
C TYR A 82 -2.30 6.73 12.42
N LEU A 83 -3.21 6.83 11.45
CA LEU A 83 -4.33 7.79 11.53
C LEU A 83 -5.29 7.53 12.69
N VAL A 84 -5.40 6.27 13.14
CA VAL A 84 -6.20 5.93 14.32
C VAL A 84 -5.44 6.27 15.60
N ASP A 85 -4.14 6.00 15.65
CA ASP A 85 -3.27 6.30 16.78
C ASP A 85 -3.24 7.81 17.08
N GLU A 86 -3.10 8.62 16.03
CA GLU A 86 -3.16 10.09 16.07
C GLU A 86 -4.59 10.66 16.25
N VAL A 87 -5.60 9.80 16.43
CA VAL A 87 -7.01 10.18 16.63
C VAL A 87 -7.58 11.02 15.47
N ILE A 88 -6.98 10.90 14.27
CA ILE A 88 -7.43 11.59 13.04
C ILE A 88 -8.68 10.91 12.48
N VAL A 89 -8.76 9.58 12.59
CA VAL A 89 -9.91 8.77 12.19
C VAL A 89 -10.28 7.76 13.28
N SER A 90 -11.54 7.35 13.33
CA SER A 90 -12.02 6.45 14.40
C SER A 90 -11.79 4.97 14.14
N LYS A 91 -11.45 4.58 12.91
CA LYS A 91 -11.26 3.17 12.53
C LYS A 91 -10.35 2.99 11.35
N ASN A 92 -9.69 1.83 11.32
CA ASN A 92 -8.85 1.44 10.21
C ASN A 92 -9.68 0.87 9.06
N LEU A 93 -9.76 1.61 7.95
CA LEU A 93 -10.53 1.20 6.77
C LEU A 93 -9.79 0.17 5.89
N GLY A 94 -8.48 0.03 6.02
CA GLY A 94 -7.67 -0.95 5.29
C GLY A 94 -8.11 -2.39 5.56
N TYR A 95 -8.55 -2.67 6.79
CA TYR A 95 -9.07 -3.98 7.20
C TYR A 95 -10.43 -4.35 6.59
N SER A 96 -11.06 -3.46 5.81
CA SER A 96 -12.29 -3.77 5.09
C SER A 96 -12.11 -4.71 3.90
N VAL A 97 -10.87 -4.95 3.49
CA VAL A 97 -10.48 -5.87 2.41
C VAL A 97 -9.64 -6.99 2.99
N LYS A 98 -10.08 -8.25 2.77
CA LYS A 98 -9.28 -9.43 3.13
C LYS A 98 -8.20 -9.66 2.07
N LEU A 99 -6.97 -9.88 2.53
CA LEU A 99 -5.86 -10.25 1.67
C LEU A 99 -6.11 -11.64 1.07
N VAL A 100 -5.71 -11.83 -0.19
CA VAL A 100 -5.91 -13.08 -0.91
C VAL A 100 -4.66 -13.95 -0.78
N ASN A 101 -4.83 -15.25 -0.51
CA ASN A 101 -3.71 -16.19 -0.51
C ASN A 101 -3.10 -16.28 -1.91
N GLY A 102 -1.79 -16.07 -2.01
CA GLY A 102 -1.10 -16.05 -3.30
C GLY A 102 -0.96 -17.45 -3.89
N ASN A 103 -1.65 -17.71 -5.00
CA ASN A 103 -1.42 -18.87 -5.88
C ASN A 103 -0.60 -18.51 -7.13
N ASP A 104 -0.01 -17.31 -7.18
CA ASP A 104 0.87 -16.90 -8.27
C ASP A 104 2.06 -17.88 -8.36
N LYS A 105 2.14 -18.67 -9.44
CA LYS A 105 3.29 -19.55 -9.71
C LYS A 105 4.55 -18.69 -9.75
N LYS A 106 5.50 -18.96 -8.87
CA LYS A 106 6.85 -18.41 -8.98
C LYS A 106 7.55 -19.15 -10.13
N GLU A 107 7.45 -18.64 -11.36
CA GLU A 107 8.43 -19.00 -12.38
C GLU A 107 9.76 -18.36 -11.99
N ILE A 108 10.59 -19.14 -11.31
CA ILE A 108 12.01 -18.82 -11.13
C ILE A 108 12.72 -19.67 -12.17
N GLU A 109 13.05 -19.08 -13.32
CA GLU A 109 14.05 -19.67 -14.21
C GLU A 109 15.40 -19.62 -13.48
N VAL A 110 15.82 -20.78 -12.97
CA VAL A 110 17.15 -20.95 -12.39
C VAL A 110 18.14 -20.95 -13.56
N LEU A 111 18.88 -19.84 -13.72
CA LEU A 111 20.01 -19.78 -14.64
C LEU A 111 21.00 -20.91 -14.28
N PRO A 112 21.34 -21.83 -15.21
CA PRO A 112 22.25 -22.92 -14.91
C PRO A 112 23.63 -22.37 -14.55
N LYS A 113 24.21 -22.91 -13.46
CA LYS A 113 25.53 -22.53 -12.94
C LYS A 113 26.56 -22.59 -14.08
N ILE A 114 27.01 -21.42 -14.54
CA ILE A 114 28.17 -21.31 -15.41
C ILE A 114 29.35 -21.85 -14.60
N LYS A 115 29.86 -23.03 -15.00
CA LYS A 115 31.06 -23.63 -14.41
C LYS A 115 32.23 -22.70 -14.72
N LEU A 116 32.66 -21.91 -13.74
CA LEU A 116 33.97 -21.27 -13.74
C LEU A 116 35.03 -22.39 -13.80
N LYS A 117 35.66 -22.56 -14.96
CA LYS A 117 36.87 -23.35 -15.10
C LYS A 117 38.02 -22.49 -14.59
N HIS A 118 38.66 -22.93 -13.51
CA HIS A 118 40.00 -22.50 -13.13
C HIS A 118 41.03 -23.04 -14.12
#